data_AF-A0AAU9PB02-F1
#
_entry.id   AF-A0AAU9PB02-F1
#
_cell.length_a   1.000
_cell.length_b   1.000
_cell.length_c   1.000
_cell.angle_alpha   90.00
_cell.angle_beta   90.00
_cell.angle_gamma   90.00
#
_symmetry.space_group_name_H-M   'P 1'
#
loop_
_entity.id
_entity.type
_entity.pdbx_description
1 polymer ?
#
loop_
_entity_poly.entity_id
_entity_poly.type
_entity_poly.pdbx_seq_one_letter_code
_entity_poly.pdbx_strand_id
1 'polypeptide(L)'
;MERFSLRQKSKDENGEFETLEVTVYDYFVNYRKIELQYSGELLCVNVGKPKRPTFFPLEALSLNKYDEEPLLKSCVISINNNFTQVESRGLAAPKKIDEPFDAFEESPQNRRAPPLVRVKKMFEMITSKLHGALQFLLCLLPERKNSDFYGPSKKKNLADFGIVIQCIAPMRVNDQYLTNVLLKINAKVNTLEKKTGQMLEYQLLCVL
;
A
#
# COMPACT_ATOMS: atom_id res chain seq x y z
N MET A 1 -11.91 21.96 10.65
CA MET A 1 -13.00 21.81 9.66
C MET A 1 -12.55 22.36 8.33
N GLU A 2 -12.81 21.63 7.25
CA GLU A 2 -12.48 22.07 5.89
C GLU A 2 -13.34 23.28 5.47
N ARG A 3 -12.75 24.20 4.71
CA ARG A 3 -13.37 25.43 4.22
C ARG A 3 -13.33 25.49 2.71
N PHE A 4 -14.29 26.19 2.12
CA PHE A 4 -14.30 26.47 0.69
C PHE A 4 -14.92 27.83 0.40
N SER A 5 -14.59 28.39 -0.78
CA SER A 5 -15.14 29.66 -1.24
C SER A 5 -16.51 29.44 -1.87
N LEU A 6 -17.56 29.96 -1.22
CA LEU A 6 -18.92 29.97 -1.71
C LEU A 6 -19.17 31.28 -2.46
N ARG A 7 -19.47 31.18 -3.76
CA ARG A 7 -19.84 32.34 -4.57
C ARG A 7 -21.26 32.78 -4.24
N GLN A 8 -21.41 34.00 -3.74
CA GLN A 8 -22.71 34.59 -3.47
C GLN A 8 -23.38 35.08 -4.76
N LYS A 9 -24.70 35.23 -4.70
CA LYS A 9 -25.50 35.74 -5.83
C LYS A 9 -25.44 37.27 -5.93
N SER A 10 -25.04 37.97 -4.86
CA SER A 10 -24.77 39.40 -4.87
C SER A 10 -23.51 39.70 -5.69
N LYS A 11 -23.55 40.83 -6.40
CA LYS A 11 -22.37 41.43 -7.00
C LYS A 11 -21.96 42.62 -6.16
N ASP A 12 -20.66 42.79 -5.97
CA ASP A 12 -20.12 44.00 -5.37
C ASP A 12 -20.31 45.22 -6.30
N GLU A 13 -19.94 46.41 -5.82
CA GLU A 13 -20.05 47.67 -6.55
C GLU A 13 -19.27 47.66 -7.88
N ASN A 14 -18.31 46.74 -8.03
CA ASN A 14 -17.47 46.56 -9.22
C ASN A 14 -18.02 45.49 -10.19
N GLY A 15 -19.13 44.83 -9.86
CA GLY A 15 -19.76 43.80 -10.68
C GLY A 15 -19.14 42.40 -10.55
N GLU A 16 -18.18 42.21 -9.63
CA GLU A 16 -17.63 40.92 -9.27
C GLU A 16 -18.53 40.17 -8.28
N PHE A 17 -18.47 38.85 -8.31
CA PHE A 17 -19.26 38.05 -7.38
C PHE A 17 -18.54 37.99 -6.03
N GLU A 18 -19.22 38.41 -4.96
CA GLU A 18 -18.69 38.25 -3.62
C GLU A 18 -18.51 36.76 -3.31
N THR A 19 -17.35 36.41 -2.76
CA THR A 19 -17.04 35.05 -2.33
C THR A 19 -16.89 35.05 -0.82
N LEU A 20 -17.69 34.20 -0.16
CA LEU A 20 -17.61 34.00 1.28
C LEU A 20 -16.85 32.71 1.55
N GLU A 21 -15.85 32.76 2.42
CA GLU A 21 -15.24 31.54 2.95
C GLU A 21 -16.20 30.92 3.98
N VAL A 22 -16.65 29.69 3.71
CA VAL A 22 -17.60 28.98 4.59
C VAL A 22 -17.06 27.60 4.94
N THR A 23 -17.41 27.08 6.11
CA THR A 23 -17.08 25.69 6.46
C THR A 23 -18.03 24.73 5.75
N VAL A 24 -17.58 23.49 5.53
CA VAL A 24 -18.46 22.44 4.98
C VAL A 24 -19.68 22.23 5.89
N TYR A 25 -19.49 22.22 7.21
CA TYR A 25 -20.59 22.10 8.17
C TYR A 25 -21.63 23.21 8.02
N ASP A 26 -21.19 24.47 8.07
CA ASP A 26 -22.09 25.63 7.97
C ASP A 26 -22.83 25.66 6.64
N TYR A 27 -22.17 25.25 5.55
CA TYR A 27 -22.83 25.14 4.25
C TYR A 27 -23.98 24.11 4.28
N PHE A 28 -23.74 22.91 4.78
CA PHE A 28 -24.76 21.87 4.81
C PHE A 28 -25.91 22.20 5.77
N VAL A 29 -25.60 22.69 6.97
CA VAL A 29 -26.61 23.04 7.99
C VAL A 29 -27.38 24.30 7.59
N ASN A 30 -26.68 25.40 7.30
CA ASN A 30 -27.33 26.70 7.13
C ASN A 30 -27.90 26.88 5.72
N TYR A 31 -27.23 26.37 4.68
CA TYR A 31 -27.64 26.59 3.28
C TYR A 31 -28.38 25.39 2.67
N ARG A 32 -27.94 24.16 2.95
CA ARG A 32 -28.58 22.95 2.40
C ARG A 32 -29.68 22.38 3.30
N LYS A 33 -29.80 22.88 4.54
CA LYS A 33 -30.77 22.43 5.54
C LYS A 33 -30.63 20.93 5.83
N ILE A 34 -29.39 20.47 5.87
CA ILE A 34 -29.00 19.10 6.24
C ILE A 34 -28.29 19.17 7.58
N GLU A 35 -28.93 18.62 8.61
CA GLU A 35 -28.32 18.48 9.93
C GLU A 35 -27.30 17.33 9.91
N LEU A 36 -26.10 17.58 10.45
CA LEU A 36 -25.03 16.59 10.52
C LEU A 36 -24.93 16.11 11.97
N GLN A 37 -25.30 14.85 12.23
CA GLN A 37 -25.42 14.29 13.58
C GLN A 37 -24.08 13.87 14.19
N TYR A 38 -23.17 13.33 13.37
CA TYR A 38 -21.86 12.83 13.85
C TYR A 38 -20.68 13.29 12.99
N SER A 39 -20.94 13.76 11.77
CA SER A 39 -19.89 14.06 10.80
C SER A 39 -19.42 15.51 10.79
N GLY A 40 -19.98 16.36 11.65
CA GLY A 40 -19.65 17.79 11.66
C GLY A 40 -18.16 18.06 11.85
N GLU A 41 -17.52 17.39 12.80
CA GLU A 41 -16.09 17.58 13.10
C GLU A 41 -15.16 16.62 12.34
N LEU A 42 -15.72 15.70 11.52
CA LEU A 42 -14.95 14.69 10.81
C LEU A 42 -14.37 15.21 9.48
N LEU A 43 -13.39 14.47 8.95
CA LEU A 43 -12.83 14.72 7.63
C LEU A 43 -13.91 14.57 6.56
N CYS A 44 -14.00 15.52 5.63
CA CYS A 44 -14.91 15.42 4.50
C CYS A 44 -14.21 14.73 3.32
N VAL A 45 -15.01 14.16 2.41
CA VAL A 45 -14.52 13.54 1.19
C VAL A 45 -14.42 14.61 0.10
N ASN A 46 -13.23 14.86 -0.42
CA ASN A 46 -13.03 15.72 -1.59
C ASN A 46 -13.18 14.91 -2.89
N VAL A 47 -14.25 15.16 -3.63
CA VAL A 47 -14.52 14.53 -4.95
C VAL A 47 -14.39 15.52 -6.11
N GLY A 48 -13.88 16.72 -5.84
CA GLY A 48 -13.69 17.76 -6.84
C GLY A 48 -12.38 17.67 -7.61
N LYS A 49 -12.16 18.62 -8.53
CA LYS A 49 -10.89 18.74 -9.26
C LYS A 49 -9.85 19.41 -8.35
N PRO A 50 -8.53 19.20 -8.54
CA PRO A 50 -7.50 19.81 -7.70
C PRO A 50 -7.60 21.34 -7.56
N LYS A 51 -8.06 22.03 -8.61
CA LYS A 51 -8.26 23.50 -8.61
C LYS A 51 -9.69 23.94 -8.24
N ARG A 52 -10.62 23.01 -8.05
CA ARG A 52 -12.04 23.22 -7.71
C ARG A 52 -12.51 22.06 -6.84
N PRO A 53 -12.04 21.99 -5.59
CA PRO A 53 -12.40 20.91 -4.69
C PRO A 53 -13.90 20.98 -4.38
N THR A 54 -14.50 19.82 -4.17
CA THR A 54 -15.91 19.67 -3.79
C THR A 54 -15.95 18.72 -2.61
N PHE A 55 -16.27 19.25 -1.44
CA PHE A 55 -16.25 18.50 -0.19
C PHE A 55 -17.65 18.00 0.17
N PHE A 56 -17.75 16.73 0.56
CA PHE A 56 -18.98 16.11 1.08
C PHE A 56 -18.73 15.58 2.49
N PRO A 57 -19.58 15.89 3.48
CA PRO A 57 -19.47 15.29 4.80
C PRO A 57 -19.72 13.78 4.68
N LEU A 58 -19.10 12.99 5.55
CA LEU A 58 -19.20 11.52 5.51
C LEU A 58 -20.66 11.03 5.54
N GLU A 59 -21.51 11.72 6.30
CA GLU A 59 -22.93 11.44 6.48
C GLU A 59 -23.78 11.76 5.24
N ALA A 60 -23.27 12.58 4.30
CA ALA A 60 -23.99 12.86 3.06
C ALA A 60 -24.22 11.60 2.22
N LEU A 61 -23.39 10.56 2.38
CA LEU A 61 -23.60 9.28 1.71
C LEU A 61 -24.84 8.55 2.23
N SER A 62 -25.10 8.64 3.53
CA SER A 62 -26.27 8.03 4.17
C SER A 62 -27.59 8.65 3.73
N LEU A 63 -27.57 9.88 3.22
CA LEU A 63 -28.73 10.62 2.74
C LEU A 63 -29.07 10.34 1.27
N ASN A 64 -28.18 9.68 0.52
CA ASN A 64 -28.47 9.36 -0.87
C ASN A 64 -29.49 8.25 -0.97
N LYS A 65 -30.38 8.34 -1.95
CA LYS A 65 -31.43 7.36 -2.19
C LYS A 65 -31.14 6.54 -3.43
N TYR A 66 -29.94 5.95 -3.49
CA TYR A 66 -29.50 5.19 -4.67
C TYR A 66 -30.45 4.03 -4.97
N ASP A 67 -30.94 3.36 -3.93
CA ASP A 67 -31.92 2.28 -4.07
C ASP A 67 -33.29 2.78 -4.57
N GLU A 68 -33.58 4.09 -4.63
CA GLU A 68 -34.79 4.63 -5.26
C GLU A 68 -34.60 4.92 -6.77
N GLU A 69 -33.37 4.86 -7.30
CA GLU A 69 -33.06 5.24 -8.68
C GLU A 69 -33.57 4.18 -9.70
N PRO A 70 -34.38 4.57 -10.70
CA PRO A 70 -35.01 3.63 -11.63
C PRO A 70 -34.05 2.75 -12.43
N LEU A 71 -32.92 3.29 -12.89
CA LEU A 71 -31.96 2.52 -13.70
C LEU A 71 -31.26 1.46 -12.85
N LEU A 72 -30.80 1.81 -11.64
CA LEU A 72 -30.18 0.86 -10.70
C LEU A 72 -31.12 -0.28 -10.33
N LYS A 73 -32.40 0.04 -10.04
CA LYS A 73 -33.45 -0.97 -9.81
C LYS A 73 -33.64 -1.89 -11.00
N SER A 74 -33.72 -1.33 -12.22
CA SER A 74 -33.90 -2.12 -13.44
C SER A 74 -32.74 -3.06 -13.71
N CYS A 75 -31.54 -2.72 -13.22
CA CYS A 75 -30.33 -3.52 -13.34
C CYS A 75 -30.06 -4.45 -12.13
N VAL A 76 -30.97 -4.50 -11.14
CA VAL A 76 -30.79 -5.29 -9.91
C VAL A 76 -29.50 -4.91 -9.14
N ILE A 77 -29.13 -3.63 -9.21
CA ILE A 77 -27.98 -3.07 -8.49
C ILE A 77 -28.51 -2.37 -7.24
N SER A 78 -27.95 -2.72 -6.08
CA SER A 78 -28.16 -2.00 -4.82
C SER A 78 -26.84 -1.39 -4.35
N ILE A 79 -26.89 -0.16 -3.87
CA ILE A 79 -25.72 0.57 -3.38
C ILE A 79 -25.91 0.83 -1.90
N ASN A 80 -25.01 0.27 -1.08
CA ASN A 80 -25.03 0.51 0.35
C ASN A 80 -24.68 1.97 0.64
N ASN A 81 -25.51 2.60 1.47
CA ASN A 81 -25.35 3.97 1.96
C ASN A 81 -24.31 4.13 3.07
N ASN A 82 -23.63 3.04 3.43
CA ASN A 82 -22.51 3.00 4.33
C ASN A 82 -21.25 2.59 3.58
N PHE A 83 -20.12 3.21 3.91
CA PHE A 83 -18.83 2.72 3.45
C PHE A 83 -18.59 1.29 3.95
N THR A 84 -17.99 0.46 3.10
CA THR A 84 -17.46 -0.84 3.52
C THR A 84 -16.43 -0.61 4.61
N GLN A 85 -16.70 -1.12 5.81
CA GLN A 85 -15.74 -1.07 6.89
C GLN A 85 -14.56 -1.98 6.55
N VAL A 86 -13.36 -1.40 6.55
CA VAL A 86 -12.10 -2.13 6.32
C VAL A 86 -11.21 -1.88 7.52
N GLU A 87 -10.68 -2.95 8.10
CA GLU A 87 -9.69 -2.86 9.17
C GLU A 87 -8.39 -2.25 8.62
N SER A 88 -8.06 -1.04 9.07
CA SER A 88 -6.79 -0.41 8.72
C SER A 88 -5.65 -1.10 9.47
N ARG A 89 -4.56 -1.42 8.77
CA ARG A 89 -3.36 -1.99 9.39
C ARG A 89 -2.27 -0.92 9.44
N GLY A 90 -2.04 -0.36 10.63
CA GLY A 90 -0.83 0.40 10.90
C GLY A 90 0.40 -0.51 10.75
N LEU A 91 1.39 -0.07 9.98
CA LEU A 91 2.70 -0.72 9.97
C LEU A 91 3.41 -0.36 11.28
N ALA A 92 3.97 -1.36 11.96
CA ALA A 92 4.85 -1.10 13.08
C ALA A 92 6.06 -0.28 12.62
N ALA A 93 6.62 0.52 13.52
CA ALA A 93 7.84 1.27 13.24
C ALA A 93 8.95 0.32 12.75
N PRO A 94 9.82 0.77 11.83
CA PRO A 94 10.96 -0.03 11.37
C PRO A 94 11.76 -0.61 12.54
N LYS A 95 11.90 -1.93 12.58
CA LYS A 95 12.78 -2.60 13.53
C LYS A 95 14.20 -2.61 12.98
N LYS A 96 15.18 -2.63 13.88
CA LYS A 96 16.58 -2.84 13.50
C LYS A 96 16.69 -4.25 12.89
N ILE A 97 17.24 -4.32 11.68
CA ILE A 97 17.55 -5.59 11.01
C ILE A 97 18.94 -5.98 11.50
N ASP A 98 19.09 -7.20 12.01
CA ASP A 98 20.38 -7.74 12.43
C ASP A 98 21.25 -8.06 11.20
N GLU A 99 22.54 -8.29 11.45
CA GLU A 99 23.47 -8.65 10.38
C GLU A 99 23.04 -9.94 9.67
N PRO A 100 23.33 -10.06 8.36
CA PRO A 100 22.99 -11.26 7.63
C PRO A 100 23.69 -12.50 8.18
N PHE A 101 22.94 -13.61 8.26
CA PHE A 101 23.47 -14.88 8.74
C PHE A 101 24.61 -15.39 7.86
N ASP A 102 24.46 -15.29 6.54
CA ASP A 102 25.50 -15.62 5.57
C ASP A 102 25.21 -14.90 4.24
N ALA A 103 26.20 -14.87 3.35
CA ALA A 103 26.08 -14.46 1.96
C ALA A 103 26.39 -15.65 1.04
N PHE A 104 25.49 -15.91 0.10
CA PHE A 104 25.58 -17.04 -0.81
C PHE A 104 25.70 -16.55 -2.25
N GLU A 105 26.80 -16.86 -2.90
CA GLU A 105 27.02 -16.46 -4.30
C GLU A 105 26.77 -17.61 -5.25
N GLU A 106 26.15 -17.33 -6.39
CA GLU A 106 26.02 -18.32 -7.45
C GLU A 106 27.40 -18.77 -7.95
N SER A 107 27.67 -20.07 -7.87
CA SER A 107 28.89 -20.67 -8.44
C SER A 107 29.00 -20.36 -9.95
N PRO A 108 30.14 -19.83 -10.42
CA PRO A 108 30.34 -19.47 -11.83
C PRO A 108 30.07 -20.62 -12.82
N GLN A 109 30.28 -21.86 -12.39
CA GLN A 109 30.05 -23.06 -13.20
C GLN A 109 28.57 -23.27 -13.54
N ASN A 110 27.66 -22.77 -12.70
CA ASN A 110 26.23 -22.96 -12.85
C ASN A 110 25.57 -21.87 -13.70
N ARG A 111 26.25 -20.76 -14.00
CA ARG A 111 25.68 -19.61 -14.72
C ARG A 111 25.14 -19.96 -16.12
N ARG A 112 25.67 -21.02 -16.74
CA ARG A 112 25.21 -21.51 -18.05
C ARG A 112 24.06 -22.53 -17.97
N ALA A 113 23.72 -22.99 -16.77
CA ALA A 113 22.66 -23.95 -16.56
C ALA A 113 21.27 -23.27 -16.67
N PRO A 114 20.20 -24.04 -16.90
CA PRO A 114 18.84 -23.51 -16.90
C PRO A 114 18.48 -22.84 -15.55
N PRO A 115 17.62 -21.80 -15.53
CA PRO A 115 17.31 -21.03 -14.32
C PRO A 115 16.79 -21.86 -13.15
N LEU A 116 15.96 -22.87 -13.44
CA LEU A 116 15.43 -23.79 -12.43
C LEU A 116 16.55 -24.60 -11.75
N VAL A 117 17.57 -25.00 -12.51
CA VAL A 117 18.73 -25.74 -11.99
C VAL A 117 19.61 -24.82 -11.15
N ARG A 118 19.82 -23.58 -11.61
CA ARG A 118 20.55 -22.54 -10.87
C ARG A 118 19.92 -22.27 -9.51
N VAL A 119 18.60 -22.02 -9.48
CA VAL A 119 17.84 -21.83 -8.23
C VAL A 119 17.93 -23.07 -7.35
N LYS A 120 17.75 -24.28 -7.90
CA LYS A 120 17.81 -25.52 -7.11
C LYS A 120 19.17 -25.67 -6.41
N LYS A 121 20.28 -25.47 -7.13
CA LYS A 121 21.63 -25.56 -6.55
C LYS A 121 21.89 -24.47 -5.52
N MET A 122 21.38 -23.26 -5.72
CA MET A 122 21.44 -22.21 -4.69
C MET A 122 20.70 -22.62 -3.42
N PHE A 123 19.50 -23.18 -3.56
CA PHE A 123 18.77 -23.67 -2.41
C PHE A 123 19.47 -24.82 -1.71
N GLU A 124 20.06 -25.77 -2.43
CA GLU A 124 20.86 -26.86 -1.84
C GLU A 124 22.02 -26.29 -1.00
N MET A 125 22.73 -25.27 -1.50
CA MET A 125 23.81 -24.60 -0.77
C MET A 125 23.31 -23.81 0.45
N ILE A 126 22.17 -23.13 0.33
CA ILE A 126 21.54 -22.41 1.43
C ILE A 126 21.12 -23.39 2.53
N THR A 127 20.43 -24.47 2.17
CA THR A 127 19.93 -25.47 3.13
C THR A 127 21.03 -26.31 3.78
N SER A 128 22.19 -26.49 3.13
CA SER A 128 23.29 -27.26 3.74
C SER A 128 24.00 -26.51 4.86
N LYS A 129 23.94 -25.17 4.86
CA LYS A 129 24.52 -24.32 5.90
C LYS A 129 23.51 -23.80 6.92
N LEU A 130 22.22 -23.88 6.63
CA LEU A 130 21.17 -23.45 7.55
C LEU A 130 20.84 -24.58 8.54
N HIS A 131 21.02 -24.30 9.83
CA HIS A 131 20.66 -25.21 10.93
C HIS A 131 19.20 -25.04 11.39
N GLY A 132 18.42 -24.17 10.74
CA GLY A 132 17.06 -23.81 11.14
C GLY A 132 16.18 -23.33 9.98
N ALA A 133 14.94 -22.95 10.30
CA ALA A 133 13.97 -22.49 9.33
C ALA A 133 14.25 -21.03 8.92
N LEU A 134 14.68 -20.82 7.68
CA LEU A 134 14.84 -19.48 7.11
C LEU A 134 13.46 -18.83 6.93
N GLN A 135 13.35 -17.57 7.30
CA GLN A 135 12.07 -16.83 7.21
C GLN A 135 12.12 -15.71 6.18
N PHE A 136 13.29 -15.12 5.96
CA PHE A 136 13.49 -14.02 5.03
C PHE A 136 14.74 -14.21 4.16
N LEU A 137 14.63 -13.87 2.88
CA LEU A 137 15.72 -13.93 1.89
C LEU A 137 15.81 -12.62 1.11
N LEU A 138 16.96 -11.96 1.09
CA LEU A 138 17.28 -10.85 0.19
C LEU A 138 18.09 -11.39 -0.99
N CYS A 139 17.51 -11.32 -2.19
CA CYS A 139 18.13 -11.83 -3.41
C CYS A 139 18.55 -10.67 -4.31
N LEU A 140 19.84 -10.51 -4.53
CA LEU A 140 20.36 -9.65 -5.59
C LEU A 140 20.28 -10.41 -6.91
N LEU A 141 19.75 -9.73 -7.93
CA LEU A 141 19.62 -10.28 -9.26
C LEU A 141 20.75 -9.74 -10.15
N PRO A 142 21.37 -10.60 -10.97
CA PRO A 142 22.48 -10.20 -11.83
C PRO A 142 22.07 -9.26 -12.97
N GLU A 143 20.78 -9.17 -13.32
CA GLU A 143 20.30 -8.45 -14.51
C GLU A 143 19.12 -7.49 -14.25
N ARG A 144 19.13 -6.39 -15.00
CA ARG A 144 18.43 -5.13 -14.70
C ARG A 144 16.90 -5.17 -14.81
N LYS A 145 16.30 -6.07 -15.59
CA LYS A 145 14.85 -6.05 -15.86
C LYS A 145 14.19 -7.42 -16.03
N ASN A 146 14.83 -8.37 -16.71
CA ASN A 146 14.26 -9.68 -17.03
C ASN A 146 15.17 -10.82 -16.57
N SER A 147 15.59 -10.79 -15.31
CA SER A 147 16.34 -11.92 -14.76
C SER A 147 15.46 -13.17 -14.81
N ASP A 148 15.90 -14.14 -15.62
CA ASP A 148 15.33 -15.48 -15.74
C ASP A 148 15.31 -16.24 -14.40
N PHE A 149 16.07 -15.77 -13.42
CA PHE A 149 16.15 -16.26 -12.06
C PHE A 149 14.98 -15.79 -11.18
N TYR A 150 14.40 -14.59 -11.44
CA TYR A 150 13.41 -13.99 -10.54
C TYR A 150 12.15 -14.85 -10.36
N GLY A 151 11.55 -15.30 -11.46
CA GLY A 151 10.33 -16.12 -11.42
C GLY A 151 10.54 -17.46 -10.70
N PRO A 152 11.51 -18.28 -11.14
CA PRO A 152 11.90 -19.53 -10.48
C PRO A 152 12.23 -19.36 -9.00
N SER A 153 13.04 -18.36 -8.64
CA SER A 153 13.43 -18.11 -7.25
C SER A 153 12.22 -17.71 -6.41
N LYS A 154 11.37 -16.80 -6.90
CA LYS A 154 10.16 -16.37 -6.19
C LYS A 154 9.17 -17.51 -5.99
N LYS A 155 8.99 -18.37 -7.00
CA LYS A 155 8.16 -19.57 -6.89
C LYS A 155 8.73 -20.53 -5.84
N LYS A 156 10.01 -20.87 -5.92
CA LYS A 156 10.67 -21.79 -4.97
C LYS A 156 10.55 -21.29 -3.52
N ASN A 157 10.81 -20.01 -3.29
CA ASN A 157 10.70 -19.38 -1.97
C ASN A 157 9.26 -19.44 -1.43
N LEU A 158 8.30 -18.88 -2.17
CA LEU A 158 6.94 -18.69 -1.65
C LEU A 158 6.12 -19.99 -1.65
N ALA A 159 6.25 -20.81 -2.69
CA ALA A 159 5.39 -21.99 -2.87
C ALA A 159 5.98 -23.24 -2.22
N ASP A 160 7.30 -23.45 -2.28
CA ASP A 160 7.90 -24.71 -1.82
C ASP A 160 8.38 -24.61 -0.37
N PHE A 161 8.94 -23.47 0.04
CA PHE A 161 9.55 -23.31 1.37
C PHE A 161 8.79 -22.34 2.29
N GLY A 162 7.85 -21.56 1.79
CA GLY A 162 7.16 -20.53 2.57
C GLY A 162 8.06 -19.37 3.02
N ILE A 163 9.23 -19.20 2.39
CA ILE A 163 10.22 -18.16 2.70
C ILE A 163 9.78 -16.85 2.05
N VAL A 164 9.80 -15.77 2.82
CA VAL A 164 9.58 -14.43 2.27
C VAL A 164 10.85 -13.95 1.59
N ILE A 165 10.72 -13.56 0.32
CA ILE A 165 11.85 -13.07 -0.49
C ILE A 165 11.67 -11.60 -0.88
N GLN A 166 12.76 -10.83 -0.81
CA GLN A 166 12.91 -9.54 -1.47
C GLN A 166 13.98 -9.64 -2.55
N CYS A 167 13.60 -9.50 -3.83
CA CYS A 167 14.58 -9.40 -4.90
C CYS A 167 14.93 -7.94 -5.19
N ILE A 168 16.20 -7.64 -5.46
CA ILE A 168 16.67 -6.32 -5.91
C ILE A 168 17.57 -6.46 -7.14
N ALA A 169 17.47 -5.51 -8.07
CA ALA A 169 18.35 -5.41 -9.24
C ALA A 169 18.81 -3.94 -9.38
N PRO A 170 19.64 -3.42 -8.45
CA PRO A 170 19.97 -2.01 -8.43
C PRO A 170 20.86 -1.62 -9.63
N MET A 171 20.47 -0.55 -10.34
CA MET A 171 21.36 0.11 -11.31
C MET A 171 22.18 1.23 -10.65
N ARG A 172 21.56 1.92 -9.70
CA ARG A 172 22.18 2.98 -8.89
C ARG A 172 21.62 2.86 -7.48
N VAL A 173 22.50 2.74 -6.51
CA VAL A 173 22.12 2.73 -5.10
C VAL A 173 22.26 4.16 -4.58
N ASN A 174 21.16 4.69 -4.05
CA ASN A 174 21.11 5.97 -3.34
C ASN A 174 20.19 5.84 -2.13
N ASP A 175 20.19 6.84 -1.25
CA ASP A 175 19.43 6.79 0.00
C ASP A 175 17.93 6.59 -0.22
N GLN A 176 17.37 7.23 -1.25
CA GLN A 176 15.96 7.06 -1.61
C GLN A 176 15.66 5.61 -2.05
N TYR A 177 16.54 5.00 -2.83
CA TYR A 177 16.40 3.61 -3.25
C TYR A 177 16.46 2.66 -2.06
N LEU A 178 17.46 2.84 -1.19
CA LEU A 178 17.60 2.04 0.03
C LEU A 178 16.37 2.20 0.92
N THR A 179 15.89 3.42 1.12
CA THR A 179 14.65 3.72 1.86
C THR A 179 13.46 2.95 1.29
N ASN A 180 13.27 2.99 -0.03
CA ASN A 180 12.18 2.27 -0.69
C ASN A 180 12.31 0.74 -0.59
N VAL A 181 13.53 0.20 -0.60
CA VAL A 181 13.79 -1.22 -0.39
C VAL A 181 13.49 -1.61 1.06
N LEU A 182 13.99 -0.85 2.03
CA LEU A 182 13.76 -1.10 3.45
C LEU A 182 12.27 -1.04 3.80
N LEU A 183 11.51 -0.11 3.23
CA LEU A 183 10.05 -0.05 3.38
C LEU A 183 9.37 -1.34 2.88
N LYS A 184 9.81 -1.90 1.75
CA LYS A 184 9.28 -3.15 1.20
C LYS A 184 9.64 -4.34 2.08
N ILE A 185 10.86 -4.38 2.60
CA ILE A 185 11.32 -5.42 3.53
C ILE A 185 10.47 -5.36 4.80
N ASN A 186 10.33 -4.19 5.42
CA ASN A 186 9.53 -4.00 6.63
C ASN A 186 8.07 -4.46 6.44
N ALA A 187 7.43 -4.13 5.31
CA ALA A 187 6.06 -4.57 5.04
C ALA A 187 5.94 -6.11 4.95
N LYS A 188 6.92 -6.76 4.32
CA LYS A 188 6.95 -8.22 4.17
C LYS A 188 7.23 -8.93 5.49
N VAL A 189 8.20 -8.43 6.25
CA VAL A 189 8.60 -9.00 7.54
C VAL A 189 7.50 -8.84 8.59
N ASN A 190 6.87 -7.67 8.69
CA ASN A 190 5.72 -7.46 9.57
C ASN A 190 4.55 -8.41 9.27
N THR A 191 4.41 -8.84 8.01
CA THR A 191 3.38 -9.82 7.63
C THR A 191 3.71 -11.21 8.18
N LEU A 192 5.00 -11.57 8.31
CA LEU A 192 5.42 -12.85 8.89
C LEU A 192 5.19 -12.90 10.39
N GLU A 193 5.62 -11.88 11.15
CA GLU A 193 5.47 -11.84 12.60
C GLU A 193 4.01 -12.01 13.02
N LYS A 194 3.09 -11.36 12.29
CA LYS A 194 1.65 -11.49 12.55
C LYS A 194 1.11 -12.89 12.30
N LYS A 195 1.71 -13.66 11.38
CA LYS A 195 1.31 -15.05 11.12
C LYS A 195 1.87 -16.01 12.16
N THR A 196 3.10 -15.81 12.61
CA THR A 196 3.78 -16.73 13.52
C THR A 196 3.50 -16.42 15.00
N GLY A 197 3.08 -15.20 15.33
CA GLY A 197 2.85 -14.76 16.71
C GLY A 197 4.14 -14.67 17.55
N GLN A 198 5.29 -14.79 16.91
CA GLN A 198 6.61 -14.81 17.54
C GLN A 198 7.43 -13.62 17.06
N MET A 199 8.22 -13.04 17.97
CA MET A 199 9.24 -12.06 17.63
C MET A 199 10.36 -12.80 16.90
N LEU A 200 10.58 -12.46 15.64
CA LEU A 200 11.48 -13.20 14.76
C LEU A 200 12.89 -12.59 14.87
N GLU A 201 13.89 -13.40 15.22
CA GLU A 201 15.30 -13.05 14.99
C GLU A 201 15.56 -13.18 13.48
N TYR A 202 15.78 -12.04 12.80
CA TYR A 202 15.86 -12.04 11.35
C TYR A 202 17.24 -12.48 10.89
N GLN A 203 17.33 -13.71 10.39
CA GLN A 203 18.47 -14.11 9.57
C GLN A 203 18.28 -13.54 8.18
N LEU A 204 18.85 -12.36 7.94
CA LEU A 204 18.95 -11.81 6.59
C LEU A 204 19.89 -12.72 5.80
N LEU A 205 19.42 -13.28 4.70
CA LEU A 205 20.28 -14.07 3.82
C LEU A 205 20.44 -13.36 2.49
N CYS A 206 21.68 -13.07 2.13
CA CYS A 206 22.02 -12.33 0.92
C CYS A 206 22.41 -13.32 -0.18
N VAL A 207 21.66 -13.38 -1.28
CA VAL A 207 22.04 -14.20 -2.45
C VAL A 207 22.57 -13.27 -3.56
N LEU A 208 23.80 -13.49 -4.01
CA LEU A 208 24.49 -12.74 -5.09
C LEU A 208 24.56 -13.55 -6.39
#